data_AF-A0A3A8QSR6-F1
#
_entry.id   AF-A0A3A8QSR6-F1
#
_cell.length_a   1.000
_cell.length_b   1.000
_cell.length_c   1.000
_cell.angle_alpha   90.00
_cell.angle_beta   90.00
_cell.angle_gamma   90.00
#
_symmetry.space_group_name_H-M   'P 1'
#
loop_
_entity.id
_entity.type
_entity.pdbx_description
1 polymer ?
#
loop_
_entity_poly.entity_id
_entity_poly.type
_entity_poly.pdbx_seq_one_letter_code
_entity_poly.pdbx_strand_id
1 'polypeptide(L)'
;MRRGSRWRSGLVVTAAVAFGASLLVALWPAGETQAPAPAAPKARVIVPATLETMEARATALAQERKKQMPQPEVPQQVGGFPREEVVAVLNAYQDMMAVQGLYNQGVTRKKLVESILASPHGAEIAEKTLAEPSFAQEAFGELQAESRYLAVTVVTAAARRGDDRYLTRSAEAVARDLTGSLARDGKLSEGRSTDLHDLVHAYIDVKGLEAFSSGNPQSLRAVGLAGDQPEEVRRIYDEVVFMRLKAEFGRERASEMTATLMRP
;
A
#
# COMPACT_ATOMS: atom_id res chain seq x y z
N MET A 1 -33.53 -11.29 -30.70
CA MET A 1 -34.40 -10.47 -29.82
C MET A 1 -33.52 -9.66 -28.88
N ARG A 2 -33.66 -8.31 -28.90
CA ARG A 2 -33.47 -7.30 -27.82
C ARG A 2 -32.62 -7.75 -26.60
N ARG A 3 -31.51 -7.14 -26.16
CA ARG A 3 -31.11 -5.73 -25.87
C ARG A 3 -29.57 -5.76 -25.58
N GLY A 4 -28.72 -4.83 -26.03
CA GLY A 4 -28.44 -3.52 -25.40
C GLY A 4 -27.67 -3.68 -24.07
N SER A 5 -26.46 -3.17 -23.84
CA SER A 5 -25.98 -1.82 -24.07
C SER A 5 -24.44 -1.73 -24.09
N ARG A 6 -23.95 -0.79 -24.91
CA ARG A 6 -22.57 -0.31 -25.00
C ARG A 6 -22.34 0.75 -23.93
N TRP A 7 -21.19 0.76 -23.27
CA TRP A 7 -20.70 1.96 -22.58
C TRP A 7 -19.35 2.35 -23.19
N ARG A 8 -19.36 3.52 -23.82
CA ARG A 8 -18.21 4.22 -24.39
C ARG A 8 -17.72 5.26 -23.39
N SER A 9 -16.41 5.42 -23.40
CA SER A 9 -15.56 6.47 -22.85
C SER A 9 -16.03 7.90 -23.13
N GLY A 10 -15.59 8.86 -22.30
CA GLY A 10 -15.61 10.28 -22.66
C GLY A 10 -15.30 11.25 -21.52
N LEU A 11 -14.11 11.85 -21.57
CA LEU A 11 -13.56 12.92 -20.73
C LEU A 11 -14.16 14.32 -21.04
N VAL A 12 -14.26 15.15 -20.00
CA VAL A 12 -13.94 16.61 -19.88
C VAL A 12 -14.80 17.62 -20.65
N VAL A 13 -15.28 18.65 -19.94
CA VAL A 13 -14.92 20.09 -20.05
C VAL A 13 -15.94 20.93 -19.26
N THR A 14 -15.41 21.80 -18.40
CA THR A 14 -15.99 22.95 -17.71
C THR A 14 -16.73 23.95 -18.61
N ALA A 15 -17.86 24.51 -18.15
CA ALA A 15 -18.20 25.92 -18.36
C ALA A 15 -19.34 26.36 -17.42
N ALA A 16 -19.09 27.44 -16.68
CA ALA A 16 -20.09 28.20 -15.95
C ALA A 16 -20.79 29.19 -16.91
N VAL A 17 -22.11 29.31 -16.84
CA VAL A 17 -22.84 30.52 -17.23
C VAL A 17 -24.07 30.66 -16.32
N ALA A 18 -24.11 31.77 -15.58
CA ALA A 18 -25.27 32.29 -14.89
C ALA A 18 -26.30 32.81 -15.90
N PHE A 19 -27.62 32.64 -15.66
CA PHE A 19 -28.69 33.60 -15.94
C PHE A 19 -30.07 32.98 -15.66
N GLY A 20 -30.98 33.75 -15.05
CA GLY A 20 -32.39 33.39 -14.82
C GLY A 20 -32.85 33.83 -13.42
N ALA A 21 -33.04 35.13 -13.16
CA ALA A 21 -34.23 35.93 -13.50
C ALA A 21 -35.52 35.45 -12.82
N SER A 22 -35.90 36.20 -11.79
CA SER A 22 -37.24 36.68 -11.47
C SER A 22 -38.38 35.70 -11.18
N LEU A 23 -38.89 35.75 -9.95
CA LEU A 23 -40.33 35.66 -9.70
C LEU A 23 -40.73 36.51 -8.47
N LEU A 24 -41.63 37.44 -8.77
CA LEU A 24 -42.41 38.39 -7.97
C LEU A 24 -42.90 37.90 -6.60
N VAL A 25 -42.90 38.79 -5.58
CA VAL A 25 -44.02 39.01 -4.65
C VAL A 25 -44.04 40.49 -4.20
N ALA A 26 -45.25 41.01 -3.99
CA ALA A 26 -45.67 42.41 -3.93
C ALA A 26 -45.62 43.11 -2.55
N LEU A 27 -45.56 44.44 -2.62
CA LEU A 27 -46.15 45.52 -1.79
C LEU A 27 -46.82 45.18 -0.43
N TRP A 28 -46.26 45.72 0.67
CA TRP A 28 -46.95 46.59 1.67
C TRP A 28 -45.93 47.27 2.62
N PRO A 29 -46.18 48.49 3.18
CA PRO A 29 -45.21 49.24 3.98
C PRO A 29 -45.45 49.12 5.49
N ALA A 30 -44.39 49.06 6.29
CA ALA A 30 -44.37 49.48 7.69
C ALA A 30 -42.91 49.58 8.14
N GLY A 31 -42.58 50.62 8.91
CA GLY A 31 -41.22 50.93 9.31
C GLY A 31 -40.57 49.82 10.12
N GLU A 32 -39.39 49.38 9.67
CA GLU A 32 -38.43 48.62 10.46
C GLU A 32 -37.05 49.23 10.27
N THR A 33 -36.43 49.55 11.39
CA THR A 33 -35.07 50.05 11.52
C THR A 33 -34.13 49.09 10.79
N GLN A 34 -33.49 49.56 9.71
CA GLN A 34 -32.54 48.78 8.94
C GLN A 34 -31.32 48.46 9.83
N ALA A 35 -31.24 47.24 10.35
CA ALA A 35 -30.04 46.76 11.02
C ALA A 35 -28.87 46.82 10.03
N PRO A 36 -27.67 47.28 10.45
CA PRO A 36 -26.54 47.38 9.54
C PRO A 36 -26.21 45.99 8.99
N ALA A 37 -26.10 45.90 7.66
CA ALA A 37 -25.76 44.68 6.97
C ALA A 37 -24.48 44.05 7.57
N PRO A 38 -24.43 42.72 7.76
CA PRO A 38 -23.23 42.07 8.26
C PRO A 38 -22.06 42.42 7.33
N ALA A 39 -20.97 42.89 7.91
CA ALA A 39 -19.77 43.25 7.18
C ALA A 39 -19.39 42.11 6.23
N ALA A 40 -19.23 42.45 4.94
CA ALA A 40 -18.83 41.50 3.92
C ALA A 40 -17.57 40.75 4.40
N PRO A 41 -17.53 39.40 4.31
CA PRO A 41 -16.38 38.64 4.74
C PRO A 41 -15.16 39.15 3.97
N LYS A 42 -14.19 39.72 4.69
CA LYS A 42 -12.91 40.16 4.12
C LYS A 42 -12.34 39.00 3.32
N ALA A 43 -12.14 39.22 2.02
CA ALA A 43 -11.53 38.24 1.15
C ALA A 43 -10.21 37.80 1.79
N ARG A 44 -10.12 36.53 2.21
CA ARG A 44 -8.86 35.96 2.66
C ARG A 44 -7.93 35.98 1.46
N VAL A 45 -6.91 36.83 1.51
CA VAL A 45 -5.81 36.80 0.56
C VAL A 45 -5.11 35.46 0.75
N ILE A 46 -5.39 34.50 -0.14
CA ILE A 46 -4.68 33.23 -0.18
C ILE A 46 -3.34 33.53 -0.84
N VAL A 47 -2.33 33.82 -0.03
CA VAL A 47 -0.95 33.88 -0.52
C VAL A 47 -0.58 32.47 -0.99
N PRO A 48 -0.13 32.27 -2.24
CA PRO A 48 0.29 30.95 -2.70
C PRO A 48 1.45 30.46 -1.83
N ALA A 49 1.32 29.26 -1.27
CA ALA A 49 2.37 28.65 -0.49
C ALA A 49 3.59 28.41 -1.38
N THR A 50 4.77 28.88 -0.95
CA THR A 50 6.04 28.51 -1.60
C THR A 50 6.36 27.05 -1.28
N LEU A 51 7.18 26.40 -2.11
CA LEU A 51 7.62 25.01 -1.86
C LEU A 51 8.26 24.85 -0.47
N GLU A 52 9.08 25.81 -0.03
CA GLU A 52 9.68 25.82 1.30
C GLU A 52 8.63 25.83 2.42
N THR A 53 7.57 26.64 2.28
CA THR A 53 6.48 26.67 3.27
C THR A 53 5.66 25.39 3.26
N MET A 54 5.51 24.74 2.10
CA MET A 54 4.85 23.43 2.01
C MET A 54 5.70 22.34 2.68
N GLU A 55 7.01 22.35 2.47
CA GLU A 55 7.95 21.43 3.10
C GLU A 55 7.96 21.57 4.62
N ALA A 56 8.10 22.78 5.14
CA ALA A 56 8.07 23.05 6.57
C ALA A 56 6.76 22.56 7.21
N ARG A 57 5.62 22.83 6.56
CA ARG A 57 4.30 22.36 7.03
C ARG A 57 4.18 20.83 7.00
N ALA A 58 4.65 20.19 5.92
CA ALA A 58 4.61 18.73 5.82
C ALA A 58 5.48 18.06 6.90
N THR A 59 6.68 18.58 7.13
CA THR A 59 7.58 18.08 8.18
C THR A 59 6.98 18.26 9.57
N ALA A 60 6.43 19.44 9.87
CA ALA A 60 5.78 19.68 11.17
C ALA A 60 4.59 18.74 11.40
N LEU A 61 3.75 18.54 10.38
CA LEU A 61 2.61 17.64 10.45
C LEU A 61 3.03 16.17 10.60
N ALA A 62 4.07 15.73 9.90
CA ALA A 62 4.61 14.37 10.06
C ALA A 62 5.13 14.16 11.49
N GLN A 63 5.87 15.11 12.05
CA GLN A 63 6.35 15.02 13.44
C GLN A 63 5.20 14.96 14.45
N GLU A 64 4.14 15.76 14.24
CA GLU A 64 2.95 15.72 15.09
C GLU A 64 2.27 14.35 15.04
N ARG A 65 2.08 13.79 13.85
CA ARG A 65 1.51 12.45 13.67
C ARG A 65 2.36 11.37 14.33
N LYS A 66 3.69 11.43 14.16
CA LYS A 66 4.60 10.45 14.78
C LYS A 66 4.53 10.47 16.31
N LYS A 67 4.37 11.64 16.93
CA LYS A 67 4.19 11.75 18.40
C LYS A 67 2.91 11.08 18.90
N GLN A 68 1.89 10.94 18.05
CA GLN A 68 0.63 10.28 18.38
C GLN A 68 0.67 8.76 18.15
N MET A 69 1.75 8.23 17.55
CA MET A 69 1.87 6.80 17.29
C MET A 69 2.25 6.03 18.55
N PRO A 70 1.79 4.77 18.68
CA PRO A 70 2.29 3.84 19.68
C PRO A 70 3.82 3.75 19.64
N GLN A 71 4.43 3.58 20.81
CA GLN A 71 5.87 3.37 20.96
C GLN A 71 6.09 1.96 21.52
N PRO A 72 6.23 0.94 20.66
CA PRO A 72 6.51 -0.42 21.08
C PRO A 72 7.76 -0.48 21.96
N GLU A 73 7.66 -1.19 23.09
CA GLU A 73 8.83 -1.49 23.91
C GLU A 73 9.62 -2.61 23.24
N VAL A 74 10.69 -2.25 22.53
CA VAL A 74 11.58 -3.22 21.87
C VAL A 74 12.55 -3.80 22.90
N PRO A 75 12.56 -5.13 23.14
CA PRO A 75 13.56 -5.80 23.98
C PRO A 75 15.02 -5.54 23.56
N GLN A 76 15.98 -5.83 24.45
CA GLN A 76 17.41 -5.63 24.18
C GLN A 76 17.93 -6.47 23.00
N GLN A 77 17.32 -7.64 22.79
CA GLN A 77 17.56 -8.50 21.65
C GLN A 77 16.22 -9.07 21.21
N VAL A 78 15.91 -8.96 19.91
CA VAL A 78 14.63 -9.43 19.34
C VAL A 78 14.94 -10.19 18.07
N GLY A 79 14.53 -11.45 17.99
CA GLY A 79 14.78 -12.27 16.80
C GLY A 79 16.25 -12.45 16.42
N GLY A 80 17.19 -12.25 17.36
CA GLY A 80 18.63 -12.30 17.12
C GLY A 80 19.26 -10.95 16.74
N PHE A 81 18.48 -9.90 16.52
CA PHE A 81 18.99 -8.57 16.20
C PHE A 81 19.17 -7.72 17.45
N PRO A 82 20.17 -6.82 17.45
CA PRO A 82 20.34 -5.86 18.53
C PRO A 82 19.22 -4.81 18.51
N ARG A 83 18.83 -4.34 19.70
CA ARG A 83 17.72 -3.39 19.87
C ARG A 83 17.82 -2.15 19.00
N GLU A 84 19.02 -1.56 18.92
CA GLU A 84 19.25 -0.31 18.20
C GLU A 84 18.90 -0.41 16.72
N GLU A 85 19.15 -1.57 16.09
CA GLU A 85 18.84 -1.77 14.68
C GLU A 85 17.35 -1.97 14.45
N VAL A 86 16.69 -2.75 15.31
CA VAL A 86 15.22 -2.93 15.27
C VAL A 86 14.51 -1.60 15.51
N VAL A 87 14.98 -0.81 16.48
CA VAL A 87 14.46 0.53 16.76
C VAL A 87 14.71 1.49 15.59
N ALA A 88 15.84 1.39 14.88
CA ALA A 88 16.09 2.19 13.69
C ALA A 88 15.08 1.87 12.57
N VAL A 89 14.79 0.59 12.33
CA VAL A 89 13.78 0.16 11.36
C VAL A 89 12.37 0.60 11.78
N LEU A 90 11.99 0.38 13.05
CA LEU A 90 10.71 0.85 13.61
C LEU A 90 10.53 2.36 13.43
N ASN A 91 11.57 3.15 13.75
CA ASN A 91 11.53 4.60 13.58
C ASN A 91 11.30 5.00 12.13
N ALA A 92 11.98 4.34 11.20
CA ALA A 92 11.81 4.58 9.77
C ALA A 92 10.40 4.21 9.30
N TYR A 93 9.82 3.11 9.79
CA TYR A 93 8.43 2.75 9.50
C TYR A 93 7.43 3.76 10.04
N GLN A 94 7.60 4.22 11.28
CA GLN A 94 6.79 5.30 11.83
C GLN A 94 6.91 6.60 11.01
N ASP A 95 8.10 6.94 10.52
CA ASP A 95 8.29 8.10 9.64
C ASP A 95 7.59 7.90 8.29
N MET A 96 7.62 6.69 7.71
CA MET A 96 6.89 6.36 6.47
C MET A 96 5.37 6.47 6.65
N MET A 97 4.84 6.05 7.80
CA MET A 97 3.42 6.21 8.14
C MET A 97 3.06 7.69 8.35
N ALA A 98 3.91 8.43 9.05
CA ALA A 98 3.64 9.82 9.41
C ALA A 98 3.52 10.73 8.17
N VAL A 99 4.31 10.45 7.13
CA VAL A 99 4.27 11.21 5.86
C VAL A 99 3.14 10.80 4.92
N GLN A 100 2.28 9.84 5.27
CA GLN A 100 1.20 9.38 4.40
C GLN A 100 0.26 10.53 3.99
N GLY A 101 -0.01 10.63 2.69
CA GLY A 101 -0.87 11.66 2.12
C GLY A 101 -0.25 13.06 2.09
N LEU A 102 1.01 13.23 2.51
CA LEU A 102 1.74 14.48 2.36
C LEU A 102 2.35 14.58 0.96
N TYR A 103 2.54 15.80 0.49
CA TYR A 103 3.02 16.03 -0.88
C TYR A 103 4.41 15.42 -1.15
N ASN A 104 5.28 15.38 -0.14
CA ASN A 104 6.64 14.86 -0.21
C ASN A 104 6.75 13.35 0.10
N GLN A 105 5.62 12.65 0.34
CA GLN A 105 5.61 11.26 0.82
C GLN A 105 6.47 10.31 -0.02
N GLY A 106 6.44 10.43 -1.35
CA GLY A 106 7.13 9.50 -2.25
C GLY A 106 8.65 9.63 -2.12
N VAL A 107 9.15 10.86 -2.09
CA VAL A 107 10.58 11.14 -1.92
C VAL A 107 11.05 10.72 -0.52
N THR A 108 10.28 11.05 0.52
CA THR A 108 10.64 10.72 1.91
C THR A 108 10.64 9.21 2.14
N ARG A 109 9.60 8.49 1.71
CA ARG A 109 9.54 7.03 1.84
C ARG A 109 10.68 6.35 1.08
N LYS A 110 11.00 6.82 -0.13
CA LYS A 110 12.16 6.31 -0.88
C LYS A 110 13.46 6.48 -0.07
N LYS A 111 13.75 7.67 0.45
CA LYS A 111 14.94 7.92 1.27
C LYS A 111 14.99 7.02 2.52
N LEU A 112 13.86 6.83 3.19
CA LEU A 112 13.77 5.96 4.37
C LEU A 112 14.03 4.49 4.02
N VAL A 113 13.49 3.99 2.91
CA VAL A 113 13.80 2.63 2.41
C VAL A 113 15.28 2.51 2.08
N GLU A 114 15.87 3.51 1.42
CA GLU A 114 17.30 3.53 1.11
C GLU A 114 18.16 3.50 2.39
N SER A 115 17.74 4.22 3.43
CA SER A 115 18.38 4.22 4.74
C SER A 115 18.29 2.87 5.43
N ILE A 116 17.13 2.20 5.40
CA ILE A 116 16.97 0.84 5.96
C ILE A 116 17.91 -0.12 5.23
N LEU A 117 17.93 -0.09 3.90
CA LEU A 117 18.77 -0.99 3.09
C LEU A 117 20.27 -0.70 3.19
N ALA A 118 20.66 0.48 3.68
CA ALA A 118 22.06 0.82 3.95
C ALA A 118 22.51 0.35 5.35
N SER A 119 21.58 -0.01 6.25
CA SER A 119 21.91 -0.54 7.56
C SER A 119 22.34 -2.02 7.49
N PRO A 120 23.21 -2.50 8.39
CA PRO A 120 23.77 -3.86 8.32
C PRO A 120 22.73 -4.98 8.19
N HIS A 121 21.65 -4.92 8.99
CA HIS A 121 20.62 -5.97 9.02
C HIS A 121 19.23 -5.47 8.59
N GLY A 122 19.09 -4.27 8.01
CA GLY A 122 17.77 -3.70 7.73
C GLY A 122 16.89 -4.52 6.77
N ALA A 123 17.50 -5.13 5.75
CA ALA A 123 16.79 -6.04 4.84
C ALA A 123 16.39 -7.36 5.51
N GLU A 124 17.25 -7.89 6.39
CA GLU A 124 16.98 -9.11 7.17
C GLU A 124 15.88 -8.90 8.21
N ILE A 125 15.88 -7.73 8.87
CA ILE A 125 14.79 -7.33 9.78
C ILE A 125 13.48 -7.24 8.99
N ALA A 126 13.47 -6.66 7.78
CA ALA A 126 12.28 -6.60 6.95
C ALA A 126 11.79 -7.99 6.52
N GLU A 127 12.69 -8.89 6.09
CA GLU A 127 12.35 -10.29 5.80
C GLU A 127 11.74 -10.96 7.04
N LYS A 128 12.39 -10.86 8.20
CA LYS A 128 11.93 -11.49 9.43
C LYS A 128 10.59 -10.94 9.90
N THR A 129 10.35 -9.63 9.70
CA THR A 129 9.04 -8.99 9.94
C THR A 129 7.92 -9.67 9.15
N LEU A 130 8.19 -10.07 7.92
CA LEU A 130 7.23 -10.75 7.04
C LEU A 130 7.15 -12.26 7.30
N ALA A 131 8.28 -12.90 7.56
CA ALA A 131 8.39 -14.35 7.68
C ALA A 131 7.92 -14.89 9.03
N GLU A 132 8.09 -14.12 10.11
CA GLU A 132 7.90 -14.59 11.49
C GLU A 132 6.89 -13.70 12.26
N PRO A 133 5.63 -14.13 12.40
CA PRO A 133 4.61 -13.35 13.12
C PRO A 133 4.98 -13.02 14.57
N SER A 134 5.66 -13.94 15.28
CA SER A 134 6.14 -13.72 16.64
C SER A 134 7.17 -12.59 16.71
N PHE A 135 8.11 -12.55 15.76
CA PHE A 135 9.09 -11.48 15.67
C PHE A 135 8.41 -10.13 15.41
N ALA A 136 7.46 -10.08 14.48
CA ALA A 136 6.74 -8.84 14.17
C ALA A 136 5.97 -8.31 15.40
N GLN A 137 5.32 -9.21 16.15
CA GLN A 137 4.62 -8.85 17.38
C GLN A 137 5.58 -8.37 18.49
N GLU A 138 6.72 -9.04 18.65
CA GLU A 138 7.73 -8.69 19.67
C GLU A 138 8.45 -7.37 19.35
N ALA A 139 8.80 -7.16 18.08
CA ALA A 139 9.54 -5.98 17.63
C ALA A 139 8.66 -4.73 17.48
N PHE A 140 7.42 -4.88 17.00
CA PHE A 140 6.59 -3.75 16.58
C PHE A 140 5.26 -3.64 17.32
N GLY A 141 4.93 -4.60 18.21
CA GLY A 141 3.74 -4.55 19.05
C GLY A 141 2.46 -4.32 18.26
N GLU A 142 1.72 -3.28 18.60
CA GLU A 142 0.48 -2.90 17.92
C GLU A 142 0.67 -2.49 16.45
N LEU A 143 1.88 -2.05 16.09
CA LEU A 143 2.23 -1.62 14.73
C LEU A 143 2.69 -2.77 13.82
N GLN A 144 2.50 -4.03 14.23
CA GLN A 144 3.00 -5.18 13.48
C GLN A 144 2.42 -5.28 12.06
N ALA A 145 1.15 -4.91 11.86
CA ALA A 145 0.49 -5.04 10.56
C ALA A 145 1.03 -4.01 9.56
N GLU A 146 1.14 -2.76 9.99
CA GLU A 146 1.73 -1.67 9.21
C GLU A 146 3.21 -1.91 8.94
N SER A 147 3.93 -2.48 9.92
CA SER A 147 5.34 -2.84 9.75
C SER A 147 5.53 -3.93 8.70
N ARG A 148 4.64 -4.93 8.62
CA ARG A 148 4.65 -5.93 7.54
C ARG A 148 4.38 -5.29 6.19
N TYR A 149 3.36 -4.44 6.08
CA TYR A 149 3.07 -3.70 4.85
C TYR A 149 4.28 -2.89 4.34
N LEU A 150 4.97 -2.18 5.24
CA LEU A 150 6.16 -1.41 4.88
C LEU A 150 7.38 -2.30 4.61
N ALA A 151 7.51 -3.44 5.29
CA ALA A 151 8.54 -4.43 5.03
C ALA A 151 8.45 -4.99 3.60
N VAL A 152 7.25 -5.19 3.05
CA VAL A 152 7.07 -5.55 1.62
C VAL A 152 7.78 -4.52 0.73
N THR A 153 7.62 -3.23 1.01
CA THR A 153 8.28 -2.16 0.23
C THR A 153 9.81 -2.26 0.33
N VAL A 154 10.34 -2.56 1.50
CA VAL A 154 11.80 -2.72 1.72
C VAL A 154 12.36 -3.91 0.95
N VAL A 155 11.75 -5.11 1.09
CA VAL A 155 12.24 -6.31 0.39
C VAL A 155 12.06 -6.21 -1.13
N THR A 156 11.02 -5.49 -1.60
CA THR A 156 10.85 -5.16 -3.02
C THR A 156 11.97 -4.27 -3.53
N ALA A 157 12.34 -3.24 -2.75
CA ALA A 157 13.44 -2.35 -3.11
C ALA A 157 14.81 -3.07 -3.09
N ALA A 158 15.03 -4.00 -2.15
CA ALA A 158 16.20 -4.87 -2.16
C ALA A 158 16.25 -5.73 -3.43
N ALA A 159 15.13 -6.35 -3.81
CA ALA A 159 15.03 -7.16 -5.03
C ALA A 159 15.31 -6.35 -6.31
N ARG A 160 14.84 -5.10 -6.39
CA ARG A 160 15.17 -4.17 -7.49
C ARG A 160 16.65 -3.80 -7.57
N ARG A 161 17.40 -3.94 -6.48
CA ARG A 161 18.86 -3.75 -6.43
C ARG A 161 19.64 -5.03 -6.75
N GLY A 162 18.94 -6.12 -7.05
CA GLY A 162 19.53 -7.42 -7.39
C GLY A 162 19.62 -8.41 -6.23
N ASP A 163 19.14 -8.06 -5.04
CA ASP A 163 19.08 -8.98 -3.89
C ASP A 163 17.62 -9.44 -3.64
N ASP A 164 17.15 -10.38 -4.47
CA ASP A 164 15.76 -10.85 -4.46
C ASP A 164 15.46 -11.90 -3.40
N ARG A 165 16.49 -12.44 -2.72
CA ARG A 165 16.33 -13.51 -1.72
C ARG A 165 15.39 -13.13 -0.58
N TYR A 166 15.42 -11.87 -0.15
CA TYR A 166 14.57 -11.37 0.93
C TYR A 166 13.09 -11.43 0.55
N LEU A 167 12.77 -11.06 -0.70
CA LEU A 167 11.41 -11.08 -1.22
C LEU A 167 10.91 -12.53 -1.40
N THR A 168 11.72 -13.38 -2.03
CA THR A 168 11.33 -14.77 -2.33
C THR A 168 11.17 -15.60 -1.06
N ARG A 169 12.10 -15.50 -0.10
CA ARG A 169 12.00 -16.19 1.20
C ARG A 169 10.82 -15.70 2.02
N SER A 170 10.54 -14.39 2.02
CA SER A 170 9.36 -13.84 2.69
C SER A 170 8.07 -14.44 2.12
N ALA A 171 7.93 -14.46 0.79
CA ALA A 171 6.75 -15.03 0.12
C ALA A 171 6.59 -16.52 0.43
N GLU A 172 7.69 -17.29 0.36
CA GLU A 172 7.69 -18.71 0.70
C GLU A 172 7.32 -18.97 2.17
N ALA A 173 7.85 -18.17 3.10
CA ALA A 173 7.52 -18.27 4.51
C ALA A 173 6.02 -17.98 4.76
N VAL A 174 5.47 -16.93 4.15
CA VAL A 174 4.05 -16.58 4.29
C VAL A 174 3.15 -17.66 3.68
N ALA A 175 3.49 -18.20 2.51
CA ALA A 175 2.71 -19.26 1.88
C ALA A 175 2.70 -20.56 2.69
N ARG A 176 3.83 -20.93 3.29
CA ARG A 176 3.93 -22.08 4.20
C ARG A 176 3.14 -21.85 5.50
N ASP A 177 3.23 -20.66 6.07
CA ASP A 177 2.48 -20.28 7.27
C ASP A 177 0.96 -20.35 7.03
N LEU A 178 0.47 -19.82 5.90
CA LEU A 178 -0.94 -19.91 5.50
C LEU A 178 -1.41 -21.36 5.28
N THR A 179 -0.57 -22.18 4.65
CA THR A 179 -0.87 -23.61 4.46
C THR A 179 -0.98 -24.32 5.81
N GLY A 180 -0.03 -24.06 6.71
CA GLY A 180 -0.04 -24.61 8.06
C GLY A 180 -1.21 -24.10 8.91
N SER A 181 -1.56 -22.82 8.82
CA SER A 181 -2.69 -22.25 9.56
C SER A 181 -4.02 -22.79 9.06
N LEU A 182 -4.19 -22.95 7.76
CA LEU A 182 -5.40 -23.54 7.19
C LEU A 182 -5.59 -24.99 7.67
N ALA A 183 -4.51 -25.77 7.70
CA ALA A 183 -4.54 -27.15 8.18
C ALA A 183 -4.88 -27.25 9.68
N ARG A 184 -4.43 -26.28 10.51
CA ARG A 184 -4.69 -26.26 11.95
C ARG A 184 -6.05 -25.69 12.32
N ASP A 185 -6.40 -24.55 11.73
CA ASP A 185 -7.50 -23.70 12.17
C ASP A 185 -8.70 -23.72 11.21
N GLY A 186 -8.58 -24.40 10.05
CA GLY A 186 -9.63 -24.49 9.04
C GLY A 186 -9.91 -23.17 8.31
N LYS A 187 -9.10 -22.14 8.51
CA LYS A 187 -9.24 -20.82 7.87
C LYS A 187 -7.89 -20.18 7.56
N LEU A 188 -7.89 -19.32 6.54
CA LEU A 188 -6.75 -18.45 6.25
C LEU A 188 -6.73 -17.25 7.20
N SER A 189 -5.54 -16.83 7.62
CA SER A 189 -5.35 -15.57 8.33
C SER A 189 -5.45 -14.41 7.34
N GLU A 190 -6.44 -13.53 7.51
CA GLU A 190 -6.71 -12.41 6.60
C GLU A 190 -5.47 -11.53 6.38
N GLY A 191 -4.79 -11.15 7.47
CA GLY A 191 -3.57 -10.33 7.38
C GLY A 191 -2.45 -11.04 6.61
N ARG A 192 -2.29 -12.36 6.79
CA ARG A 192 -1.26 -13.14 6.08
C ARG A 192 -1.62 -13.36 4.61
N SER A 193 -2.90 -13.51 4.30
CA SER A 193 -3.37 -13.56 2.91
C SER A 193 -3.05 -12.26 2.18
N THR A 194 -3.24 -11.11 2.83
CA THR A 194 -2.84 -9.80 2.30
C THR A 194 -1.32 -9.70 2.13
N ASP A 195 -0.54 -10.14 3.12
CA ASP A 195 0.93 -10.16 3.00
C ASP A 195 1.38 -10.98 1.78
N LEU A 196 0.82 -12.17 1.56
CA LEU A 196 1.15 -13.01 0.40
C LEU A 196 0.72 -12.34 -0.91
N HIS A 197 -0.48 -11.78 -0.96
CA HIS A 197 -0.98 -11.05 -2.12
C HIS A 197 0.00 -9.93 -2.53
N ASP A 198 0.43 -9.12 -1.56
CA ASP A 198 1.34 -7.99 -1.78
C ASP A 198 2.74 -8.46 -2.18
N LEU A 199 3.24 -9.56 -1.62
CA LEU A 199 4.53 -10.15 -1.99
C LEU A 199 4.54 -10.73 -3.41
N VAL A 200 3.47 -11.42 -3.82
CA VAL A 200 3.33 -11.92 -5.21
C VAL A 200 3.26 -10.75 -6.19
N HIS A 201 2.48 -9.71 -5.85
CA HIS A 201 2.39 -8.50 -6.66
C HIS A 201 3.76 -7.81 -6.78
N ALA A 202 4.47 -7.63 -5.67
CA ALA A 202 5.82 -7.08 -5.63
C ALA A 202 6.80 -7.87 -6.50
N TYR A 203 6.74 -9.20 -6.46
CA TYR A 203 7.60 -10.04 -7.27
C TYR A 203 7.34 -9.89 -8.77
N ILE A 204 6.07 -9.80 -9.18
CA ILE A 204 5.71 -9.48 -10.57
C ILE A 204 6.26 -8.11 -10.98
N ASP A 205 6.13 -7.10 -10.12
CA ASP A 205 6.67 -5.75 -10.38
C ASP A 205 8.20 -5.72 -10.49
N VAL A 206 8.90 -6.63 -9.83
CA VAL A 206 10.37 -6.73 -9.88
C VAL A 206 10.82 -7.48 -11.14
N LYS A 207 10.19 -8.61 -11.47
CA LYS A 207 10.61 -9.46 -12.59
C LYS A 207 10.07 -9.00 -13.94
N GLY A 208 9.04 -8.16 -13.93
CA GLY A 208 8.30 -7.77 -15.13
C GLY A 208 7.23 -8.80 -15.49
N LEU A 209 6.16 -8.34 -16.14
CA LEU A 209 5.02 -9.19 -16.47
C LEU A 209 5.36 -10.21 -17.57
N GLU A 210 6.37 -9.91 -18.38
CA GLU A 210 6.90 -10.77 -19.44
C GLU A 210 7.45 -12.09 -18.89
N ALA A 211 7.98 -12.10 -17.66
CA ALA A 211 8.47 -13.31 -17.00
C ALA A 211 7.34 -14.32 -16.67
N PHE A 212 6.08 -13.88 -16.74
CA PHE A 212 4.89 -14.69 -16.47
C PHE A 212 4.09 -14.98 -17.75
N SER A 213 4.20 -14.12 -18.76
CA SER A 213 3.45 -14.28 -20.02
C SER A 213 3.85 -15.53 -20.82
N SER A 214 5.06 -16.08 -20.59
CA SER A 214 5.51 -17.33 -21.19
C SER A 214 4.86 -18.58 -20.59
N GLY A 215 4.07 -18.44 -19.53
CA GLY A 215 3.43 -19.58 -18.85
C GLY A 215 4.40 -20.48 -18.07
N ASN A 216 5.61 -20.01 -17.72
CA ASN A 216 6.60 -20.81 -17.01
C ASN A 216 6.23 -20.98 -15.52
N PRO A 217 5.88 -22.20 -15.04
CA PRO A 217 5.48 -22.39 -13.64
C PRO A 217 6.60 -22.07 -12.64
N GLN A 218 7.87 -22.12 -13.06
CA GLN A 218 9.01 -21.79 -12.19
C GLN A 218 8.95 -20.36 -11.66
N SER A 219 8.32 -19.44 -12.38
CA SER A 219 8.16 -18.05 -11.94
C SER A 219 7.36 -17.94 -10.64
N LEU A 220 6.31 -18.76 -10.46
CA LEU A 220 5.52 -18.76 -9.22
C LEU A 220 6.11 -19.68 -8.15
N ARG A 221 6.81 -20.76 -8.53
CA ARG A 221 7.55 -21.59 -7.57
C ARG A 221 8.63 -20.80 -6.85
N ALA A 222 9.27 -19.85 -7.53
CA ALA A 222 10.28 -18.97 -6.96
C ALA A 222 9.76 -18.09 -5.80
N VAL A 223 8.44 -17.90 -5.69
CA VAL A 223 7.79 -17.16 -4.59
C VAL A 223 6.93 -18.07 -3.70
N GLY A 224 7.19 -19.37 -3.73
CA GLY A 224 6.61 -20.31 -2.78
C GLY A 224 5.31 -20.97 -3.20
N LEU A 225 4.87 -20.87 -4.47
CA LEU A 225 3.78 -21.71 -4.96
C LEU A 225 4.25 -23.17 -5.04
N ALA A 226 3.65 -24.04 -4.23
CA ALA A 226 3.91 -25.47 -4.26
C ALA A 226 2.73 -26.25 -4.87
N GLY A 227 3.02 -27.42 -5.45
CA GLY A 227 2.02 -28.25 -6.14
C GLY A 227 0.97 -28.86 -5.20
N ASP A 228 1.31 -29.04 -3.93
CA ASP A 228 0.49 -29.63 -2.87
C ASP A 228 -0.21 -28.59 -1.98
N GLN A 229 -0.10 -27.30 -2.30
CA GLN A 229 -0.79 -26.26 -1.55
C GLN A 229 -2.32 -26.38 -1.66
N PRO A 230 -3.06 -26.09 -0.57
CA PRO A 230 -4.51 -26.01 -0.60
C PRO A 230 -5.02 -25.01 -1.64
N GLU A 231 -6.21 -25.27 -2.20
CA GLU A 231 -6.80 -24.44 -3.27
C GLU A 231 -6.97 -22.98 -2.82
N GLU A 232 -7.32 -22.76 -1.56
CA GLU A 232 -7.53 -21.43 -0.98
C GLU A 232 -6.25 -20.60 -0.98
N VAL A 233 -5.09 -21.21 -0.71
CA VAL A 233 -3.78 -20.52 -0.79
C VAL A 233 -3.41 -20.27 -2.25
N ARG A 234 -3.62 -21.27 -3.12
CA ARG A 234 -3.35 -21.17 -4.56
C ARG A 234 -4.18 -20.08 -5.23
N ARG A 235 -5.41 -19.83 -4.76
CA ARG A 235 -6.29 -18.78 -5.24
C ARG A 235 -5.68 -17.38 -5.10
N ILE A 236 -4.88 -17.13 -4.05
CA ILE A 236 -4.19 -15.85 -3.87
C ILE A 236 -3.22 -15.59 -5.03
N TYR A 237 -2.44 -16.61 -5.44
CA TYR A 237 -1.55 -16.50 -6.59
C TYR A 237 -2.32 -16.31 -7.89
N ASP A 238 -3.37 -17.11 -8.11
CA ASP A 238 -4.22 -17.03 -9.29
C ASP A 238 -4.82 -15.63 -9.45
N GLU A 239 -5.43 -15.09 -8.40
CA GLU A 239 -6.04 -13.75 -8.40
C GLU A 239 -5.04 -12.65 -8.77
N VAL A 240 -3.87 -12.62 -8.11
CA VAL A 240 -2.85 -11.59 -8.37
C VAL A 240 -2.35 -11.69 -9.81
N VAL A 241 -1.95 -12.88 -10.24
CA VAL A 241 -1.36 -13.11 -11.57
C VAL A 241 -2.38 -12.86 -12.67
N PHE A 242 -3.59 -13.41 -12.53
CA PHE A 242 -4.67 -13.20 -13.48
C PHE A 242 -5.02 -11.72 -13.62
N MET A 243 -5.14 -10.98 -12.53
CA MET A 243 -5.47 -9.55 -12.59
C MET A 243 -4.40 -8.74 -13.32
N ARG A 244 -3.12 -9.04 -13.07
CA ARG A 244 -1.99 -8.39 -13.77
C ARG A 244 -1.94 -8.74 -15.25
N LEU A 245 -2.08 -10.03 -15.59
CA LEU A 245 -2.09 -10.48 -16.99
C LEU A 245 -3.33 -9.98 -17.74
N LYS A 246 -4.49 -9.92 -17.09
CA LYS A 246 -5.73 -9.40 -17.70
C LYS A 246 -5.61 -7.93 -18.09
N ALA A 247 -4.95 -7.13 -17.26
CA ALA A 247 -4.76 -5.70 -17.52
C ALA A 247 -3.94 -5.47 -18.81
N GLU A 248 -2.96 -6.32 -19.08
CA GLU A 248 -2.06 -6.19 -20.24
C GLU A 248 -2.55 -6.94 -21.49
N PHE A 249 -2.98 -8.20 -21.33
CA PHE A 249 -3.24 -9.12 -22.45
C PHE A 249 -4.73 -9.40 -22.68
N GLY A 250 -5.62 -8.87 -21.83
CA GLY A 250 -7.05 -9.15 -21.88
C GLY A 250 -7.43 -10.47 -21.21
N ARG A 251 -8.74 -10.67 -21.02
CA ARG A 251 -9.30 -11.74 -20.18
C ARG A 251 -8.99 -13.15 -20.67
N GLU A 252 -9.25 -13.43 -21.94
CA GLU A 252 -9.13 -14.80 -22.50
C GLU A 252 -7.69 -15.31 -22.41
N ARG A 253 -6.74 -14.48 -22.87
CA ARG A 253 -5.32 -14.82 -22.85
C ARG A 253 -4.76 -14.93 -21.44
N ALA A 254 -5.21 -14.07 -20.51
CA ALA A 254 -4.84 -14.18 -19.10
C ALA A 254 -5.30 -15.49 -18.48
N SER A 255 -6.51 -15.96 -18.77
CA SER A 255 -7.00 -17.25 -18.26
C SER A 255 -6.13 -18.43 -18.72
N GLU A 256 -5.71 -18.45 -19.99
CA GLU A 256 -4.82 -19.51 -20.53
C GLU A 256 -3.42 -19.47 -19.90
N MET A 257 -2.86 -18.26 -19.77
CA MET A 257 -1.54 -18.06 -19.16
C MET A 257 -1.53 -18.46 -17.69
N THR A 258 -2.50 -17.99 -16.91
CA THR A 258 -2.57 -18.33 -15.48
C THR A 258 -2.82 -19.82 -15.28
N ALA A 259 -3.71 -20.46 -16.05
CA ALA A 259 -3.92 -21.90 -15.99
C ALA A 259 -2.63 -22.70 -16.26
N THR A 260 -1.74 -22.18 -17.11
CA THR A 260 -0.44 -22.82 -17.39
C THR A 260 0.54 -22.58 -16.24
N LEU A 261 0.62 -21.35 -15.71
CA LEU A 261 1.47 -21.00 -14.56
C LEU A 261 1.12 -21.78 -13.30
N MET A 262 -0.17 -22.06 -13.10
CA MET A 262 -0.69 -22.75 -11.92
C MET A 262 -0.53 -24.28 -12.01
N ARG A 263 0.07 -24.85 -13.05
CA ARG A 263 0.27 -26.31 -13.11
C ARG A 263 1.24 -26.78 -12.00
N PRO A 264 0.96 -27.93 -11.35
CA PRO A 264 1.80 -28.49 -10.29
C PRO A 264 3.23 -28.83 -10.76
#